data_AF-A0A524NDU7-F1
#
_entry.id   AF-A0A524NDU7-F1
#
_cell.length_a   1.000
_cell.length_b   1.000
_cell.length_c   1.000
_cell.angle_alpha   90.00
_cell.angle_beta   90.00
_cell.angle_gamma   90.00
#
_symmetry.space_group_name_H-M   'P 1'
#
loop_
_entity.id
_entity.type
_entity.pdbx_description
1 polymer ?
#
loop_
_entity_poly.entity_id
_entity_poly.type
_entity_poly.pdbx_seq_one_letter_code
_entity_poly.pdbx_strand_id
1 'polypeptide(L)' 'MGLKTRLQLSTMMFLQYFIWGTWYVTLNTYLGEGLGFTATQIGLCYGTFAIACMISPFFVGLIADKFFATEKVLGFMHI' A
#
# COMPACT_ATOMS: atom_id res chain seq x y z
N MET A 1 -8.61 -17.99 18.66
CA MET A 1 -7.63 -16.91 18.45
C MET A 1 -7.46 -16.16 19.77
N GLY A 2 -6.25 -16.09 20.33
CA GLY A 2 -6.01 -15.44 21.62
C GLY A 2 -6.16 -13.92 21.55
N LEU A 3 -6.60 -13.28 22.65
CA LEU A 3 -6.80 -11.82 22.73
C LEU A 3 -5.55 -11.03 22.34
N LYS A 4 -4.36 -11.52 22.74
CA LYS A 4 -3.05 -10.95 22.38
C LYS A 4 -2.83 -10.90 20.87
N THR A 5 -3.01 -12.02 20.17
CA THR A 5 -2.85 -12.11 18.71
C THR A 5 -3.86 -11.23 17.98
N ARG A 6 -5.08 -11.13 18.51
CA ARG A 6 -6.14 -10.27 17.94
C ARG A 6 -5.76 -8.79 18.03
N LEU A 7 -5.26 -8.33 19.19
CA LEU A 7 -4.79 -6.95 19.36
C LEU A 7 -3.57 -6.63 18.47
N GLN A 8 -2.62 -7.56 18.35
CA GLN A 8 -1.45 -7.38 17.48
C GLN A 8 -1.85 -7.22 16.01
N LEU A 9 -2.70 -8.10 15.49
CA LEU A 9 -3.15 -8.03 14.10
C LEU A 9 -4.06 -6.82 13.84
N SER A 10 -4.95 -6.45 14.79
CA SER A 10 -5.75 -5.24 14.67
C SER A 10 -4.90 -3.98 14.63
N THR A 11 -3.84 -3.90 15.44
CA THR A 11 -2.91 -2.77 15.44
C THR A 11 -2.13 -2.70 14.13
N MET A 12 -1.62 -3.84 13.65
CA MET A 12 -0.94 -3.94 12.36
C MET A 12 -1.81 -3.47 11.19
N MET A 13 -3.05 -3.95 11.12
CA MET A 13 -4.00 -3.55 10.07
C MET A 13 -4.41 -2.08 10.20
N PHE A 14 -4.55 -1.56 11.42
CA PHE A 14 -4.80 -0.14 11.63
C PHE A 14 -3.66 0.72 11.09
N LEU A 15 -2.41 0.41 11.44
CA LEU A 15 -1.23 1.12 10.96
C LEU A 15 -1.12 1.07 9.43
N GLN A 16 -1.42 -0.09 8.83
CA GLN A 16 -1.43 -0.28 7.37
C GLN A 16 -2.35 0.73 6.67
N TYR A 17 -3.60 0.85 7.11
CA TYR A 17 -4.57 1.76 6.49
C TYR A 17 -4.35 3.22 6.90
N PHE A 18 -3.85 3.48 8.10
CA PHE A 18 -3.55 4.84 8.57
C PHE A 18 -2.47 5.51 7.72
N ILE A 19 -1.38 4.79 7.42
CA ILE A 19 -0.31 5.31 6.56
C ILE A 19 -0.86 5.58 5.16
N TRP A 20 -1.58 4.63 4.55
CA TRP A 20 -2.23 4.83 3.25
C TRP A 20 -3.13 6.06 3.23
N GLY A 21 -3.98 6.25 4.25
CA GLY A 21 -4.83 7.43 4.35
C GLY A 21 -4.07 8.75 4.45
N THR A 22 -2.89 8.73 5.06
CA THR A 22 -2.06 9.93 5.26
C THR A 22 -1.41 10.40 3.97
N TRP A 23 -0.84 9.51 3.15
CA TRP A 23 -0.11 9.93 1.94
C TRP A 23 -0.94 9.85 0.65
N TYR A 24 -1.86 8.88 0.53
CA TYR A 24 -2.61 8.66 -0.71
C TYR A 24 -3.58 9.81 -1.02
N VAL A 25 -4.18 10.39 0.03
CA VAL A 25 -5.11 11.53 -0.07
C VAL A 25 -4.35 12.83 -0.35
N THR A 26 -3.21 13.05 0.31
CA THR A 26 -2.38 14.24 0.10
C THR A 26 -1.62 14.22 -1.21
N LEU A 27 -1.42 13.05 -1.83
CA LEU A 27 -0.75 12.93 -3.14
C LEU A 27 -1.49 13.74 -4.22
N ASN A 28 -2.82 13.74 -4.20
CA ASN A 28 -3.64 14.49 -5.16
C ASN A 28 -3.41 16.00 -5.05
N THR A 29 -3.44 16.54 -3.83
CA THR A 29 -3.21 17.97 -3.60
C THR A 29 -1.76 18.35 -3.84
N TYR A 30 -0.80 17.49 -3.51
CA TYR A 30 0.62 17.71 -3.79
C TYR A 30 0.93 17.75 -5.29
N LEU A 31 0.39 16.81 -6.07
CA LEU A 31 0.59 16.78 -7.52
C LEU A 31 -0.12 17.95 -8.21
N GLY A 32 -1.33 18.31 -7.76
CA GLY A 32 -2.11 19.40 -8.34
C GLY A 32 -1.59 20.79 -7.97
N GLU A 33 -1.56 21.11 -6.67
CA GLU A 33 -1.21 22.45 -6.18
C GLU A 33 0.32 22.65 -6.04
N GLY A 34 1.06 21.60 -5.69
CA GLY A 34 2.52 21.68 -5.47
C GLY A 34 3.33 21.60 -6.76
N LEU A 35 2.97 20.68 -7.67
CA LEU A 35 3.69 20.44 -8.94
C LEU A 35 2.98 21.03 -10.17
N GLY A 36 1.76 21.55 -10.02
CA GLY A 36 1.00 22.16 -11.13
C GLY A 36 0.53 21.15 -12.18
N PHE A 37 0.42 19.87 -11.84
CA PHE A 37 -0.04 18.85 -12.79
C PHE A 37 -1.53 19.05 -13.11
N THR A 38 -1.88 18.84 -14.38
CA THR A 38 -3.27 18.83 -14.84
C THR A 38 -4.01 17.61 -14.27
N ALA A 39 -5.34 17.72 -14.12
CA ALA A 39 -6.19 16.63 -13.62
C ALA A 39 -6.00 15.32 -14.43
N THR A 40 -5.74 15.42 -15.74
CA THR A 40 -5.44 14.27 -16.60
C THR A 40 -4.12 13.60 -16.22
N GLN A 41 -3.07 14.35 -15.91
CA GLN A 41 -1.78 13.78 -15.49
C GLN A 41 -1.88 13.13 -14.12
N ILE A 42 -2.63 13.73 -13.20
CA ILE A 42 -2.93 13.11 -11.89
C ILE A 42 -3.67 11.79 -12.09
N GLY A 43 -4.69 11.78 -12.97
CA GLY A 43 -5.41 10.57 -13.35
C GLY A 43 -4.51 9.48 -13.96
N LEU A 44 -3.54 9.86 -14.79
CA LEU A 44 -2.54 8.94 -15.34
C LEU A 44 -1.61 8.39 -14.26
N CYS A 45 -1.17 9.21 -13.30
CA CYS A 45 -0.37 8.75 -12.16
C CYS A 45 -1.14 7.71 -11.32
N TYR A 46 -2.40 7.99 -10.96
CA TYR A 46 -3.25 7.04 -10.25
C TYR A 46 -3.56 5.78 -11.09
N GLY A 47 -3.74 5.93 -12.41
CA GLY A 47 -3.94 4.81 -13.33
C GLY A 47 -2.72 3.89 -13.42
N THR A 48 -1.51 4.47 -13.43
CA THR A 48 -0.26 3.71 -13.40
C THR A 48 -0.13 2.94 -12.09
N PHE A 49 -0.54 3.55 -10.97
CA PHE A 49 -0.60 2.88 -9.68
C PHE A 49 -1.56 1.68 -9.70
N ALA A 50 -2.75 1.82 -10.30
CA ALA A 50 -3.70 0.71 -10.44
C ALA A 50 -3.13 -0.45 -11.29
N ILE A 51 -2.44 -0.15 -12.38
CA ILE A 51 -1.76 -1.17 -13.20
C ILE A 51 -0.65 -1.84 -12.40
N ALA A 52 0.16 -1.07 -11.66
CA ALA A 52 1.21 -1.61 -10.80
C ALA A 52 0.63 -2.53 -9.70
N CYS A 53 -0.47 -2.14 -9.06
CA CYS A 53 -1.17 -2.97 -8.07
C CYS A 53 -1.75 -4.26 -8.67
N MET A 54 -2.15 -4.26 -9.94
CA MET A 54 -2.63 -5.46 -10.63
C MET A 54 -1.48 -6.44 -10.92
N ILE A 55 -0.31 -5.92 -11.30
CA ILE A 55 0.84 -6.72 -11.71
C ILE A 55 1.67 -7.18 -10.50
N SER A 56 1.76 -6.38 -9.44
CA SER A 56 2.59 -6.64 -8.26
C SER A 56 2.36 -8.02 -7.60
N PRO A 57 1.11 -8.49 -7.36
CA PRO A 57 0.86 -9.79 -6.75
C PRO A 57 1.39 -10.95 -7.59
N PHE A 58 1.47 -10.80 -8.91
CA PHE A 58 1.99 -11.84 -9.78
C PHE A 58 3.47 -12.11 -9.48
N PHE A 59 4.27 -11.06 -9.27
CA PHE A 59 5.70 -11.24 -9.00
C PHE A 59 5.98 -11.41 -7.52
N VAL A 60 5.50 -10.48 -6.70
CA VAL A 60 5.82 -10.45 -5.27
C VAL A 60 5.04 -11.53 -4.53
N GLY A 61 3.79 -11.81 -4.89
CA GLY A 61 2.99 -12.89 -4.30
C GLY A 61 3.58 -14.26 -4.59
N LEU A 62 3.93 -14.55 -5.85
CA LEU A 62 4.56 -15.84 -6.22
C LEU A 62 5.89 -16.09 -5.50
N ILE A 63 6.69 -15.05 -5.27
CA ILE A 63 7.98 -15.17 -4.57
C ILE A 63 7.76 -15.24 -3.05
N ALA A 64 6.90 -14.38 -2.49
CA ALA A 64 6.62 -14.34 -1.06
C ALA A 64 6.05 -15.67 -0.56
N ASP A 65 5.07 -16.22 -1.27
CA ASP A 65 4.37 -17.46 -0.86
C ASP A 65 5.26 -18.69 -0.98
N LYS A 66 6.25 -18.67 -1.88
CA LYS A 66 7.16 -19.80 -2.11
C LYS A 66 8.37 -19.81 -1.16
N PHE A 67 8.86 -18.65 -0.76
CA PHE A 67 10.16 -18.54 -0.08
C PHE A 67 10.12 -18.02 1.35
N PHE A 68 9.01 -17.39 1.79
CA PHE A 68 8.98 -16.72 3.09
C PHE A 68 7.66 -16.93 3.84
N ALA A 69 7.74 -16.92 5.18
CA ALA A 69 6.53 -16.88 6.01
C ALA A 69 5.81 -15.54 5.82
N THR A 70 4.52 -15.56 5.53
CA THR A 70 3.67 -14.41 5.20
C THR A 70 3.77 -13.29 6.24
N GLU A 71 3.89 -13.63 7.52
CA GLU A 71 4.02 -12.70 8.64
C GLU A 71 5.32 -11.87 8.57
N LYS A 72 6.42 -12.45 8.07
CA LYS A 72 7.70 -11.75 7.89
C LYS A 72 7.69 -10.87 6.65
N VAL A 73 7.07 -11.33 5.57
CA VAL A 73 6.92 -10.56 4.33
C VAL A 73 6.07 -9.32 4.59
N LEU A 74 4.92 -9.49 5.24
CA LEU A 74 4.03 -8.38 5.60
C LEU A 74 4.71 -7.36 6.53
N GLY A 75 5.55 -7.81 7.47
CA GLY A 75 6.31 -6.90 8.34
C GLY A 75 7.42 -6.15 7.62
N PHE A 76 8.07 -6.75 6.63
CA PHE A 76 9.17 -6.12 5.87
C PHE A 76 8.69 -5.22 4.74
N MET A 77 7.59 -5.60 4.08
CA MET A 77 6.90 -4.78 3.08
C MET A 77 5.99 -3.72 3.70
N HIS A 78 5.99 -3.61 5.03
CA HIS A 78 5.31 -2.53 5.72
C HIS A 78 6.15 -1.25 5.54
N ILE A 79 5.53 -0.24 4.92
CA ILE A 79 6.09 1.00 4.32
C ILE A 79 6.34 0.85 2.82
#